data_AF-A0ABD5SUC6-F1
#
_entry.id   AF-A0ABD5SUC6-F1
#
_cell.length_a   1.000
_cell.length_b   1.000
_cell.length_c   1.000
_cell.angle_alpha   90.00
_cell.angle_beta   90.00
_cell.angle_gamma   90.00
#
_symmetry.space_group_name_H-M   'P 1'
#
loop_
_entity.id
_entity.type
_entity.pdbx_description
1 polymer ?
#
loop_
_entity_poly.entity_id
_entity_poly.type
_entity_poly.pdbx_seq_one_letter_code
_entity_poly.pdbx_strand_id
1 'polypeptide(L)' 'MNIETLEDSFGFQLQHAYYIERIHAELLAEMAADAASDDLAETFATHRDETERQVDRLERVFAALG' A
#
# COMPACT_ATOMS: atom_id res chain seq x y z
N MET A 1 8.91 -11.71 -14.80
CA MET A 1 9.52 -12.57 -13.76
C MET A 1 9.00 -13.98 -14.01
N ASN A 2 9.87 -14.99 -14.14
CA ASN A 2 9.41 -16.37 -14.21
C ASN A 2 9.20 -16.84 -12.76
N ILE A 3 8.01 -17.32 -12.41
CA ILE A 3 7.70 -17.81 -11.07
C ILE A 3 7.88 -19.32 -11.07
N GLU A 4 8.95 -19.80 -10.46
CA GLU A 4 9.30 -21.23 -10.47
C GLU A 4 9.16 -21.87 -9.09
N THR A 5 9.29 -21.07 -8.03
CA THR A 5 9.21 -21.51 -6.64
C THR A 5 8.13 -20.75 -5.85
N LEU A 6 7.78 -21.28 -4.67
CA LEU A 6 6.92 -20.57 -3.71
C LEU A 6 7.57 -19.27 -3.22
N GLU A 7 8.89 -19.24 -3.13
CA GLU A 7 9.66 -18.05 -2.74
C GLU A 7 9.56 -16.96 -3.81
N ASP A 8 9.69 -17.31 -5.09
CA ASP A 8 9.48 -16.38 -6.21
C ASP A 8 8.05 -15.82 -6.20
N SER A 9 7.06 -16.68 -5.95
CA SER A 9 5.65 -16.28 -5.86
C SER A 9 5.42 -15.32 -4.69
N PHE A 10 6.00 -15.59 -3.53
CA PHE A 10 5.91 -14.72 -2.37
C PHE A 10 6.55 -13.36 -2.64
N GLY A 11 7.78 -13.33 -3.17
CA GLY A 11 8.46 -12.10 -3.53
C GLY A 11 7.69 -11.27 -4.57
N PHE A 12 7.17 -11.93 -5.61
CA PHE A 12 6.35 -11.28 -6.63
C PHE A 12 5.09 -10.65 -6.03
N GLN A 13 4.36 -11.38 -5.20
CA GLN A 13 3.13 -10.88 -4.57
C GLN A 13 3.43 -9.75 -3.57
N LEU A 14 4.53 -9.84 -2.82
CA LEU A 14 4.96 -8.78 -1.90
C LEU A 14 5.31 -7.50 -2.66
N GLN A 15 6.03 -7.62 -3.79
CA GLN A 15 6.37 -6.48 -4.66
C GLN A 15 5.13 -5.85 -5.28
N HIS A 16 4.16 -6.67 -5.70
CA HIS A 16 2.89 -6.20 -6.21
C HIS A 16 2.09 -5.46 -5.12
N ALA A 17 1.99 -6.02 -3.91
CA ALA A 17 1.33 -5.37 -2.78
C ALA A 17 1.96 -4.01 -2.47
N TYR A 18 3.30 -3.93 -2.39
CA TYR A 18 4.00 -2.66 -2.15
C TYR A 18 3.71 -1.61 -3.21
N TYR A 19 3.72 -1.99 -4.49
CA TYR A 19 3.41 -1.09 -5.58
C TYR A 19 1.98 -0.55 -5.49
N ILE A 20 1.01 -1.43 -5.22
CA ILE A 20 -0.40 -1.04 -5.08
C ILE A 20 -0.61 -0.13 -3.87
N GLU A 21 -0.02 -0.43 -2.71
CA GLU A 21 -0.21 0.41 -1.52
C GLU A 21 0.34 1.84 -1.70
N ARG A 22 1.44 1.99 -2.45
CA ARG A 22 1.95 3.33 -2.78
C ARG A 22 0.98 4.13 -3.65
N ILE A 23 0.42 3.50 -4.68
CA ILE A 23 -0.60 4.13 -5.53
C ILE A 23 -1.87 4.41 -4.71
N HIS A 24 -2.26 3.48 -3.83
CA HIS A 24 -3.44 3.63 -3.01
C HIS A 24 -3.34 4.83 -2.06
N ALA A 25 -2.17 5.08 -1.46
CA ALA A 25 -1.95 6.27 -0.64
C ALA A 25 -2.12 7.58 -1.42
N GLU A 26 -1.69 7.63 -2.68
CA GLU A 26 -1.90 8.78 -3.57
C GLU A 26 -3.39 8.94 -3.92
N LEU A 27 -4.06 7.85 -4.28
CA LEU A 27 -5.50 7.86 -4.59
C LEU A 27 -6.34 8.27 -3.38
N LEU A 28 -6.00 7.82 -2.16
CA LEU A 28 -6.71 8.22 -0.94
C LEU A 28 -6.55 9.71 -0.65
N ALA A 29 -5.41 10.33 -1.02
CA ALA A 29 -5.24 11.77 -0.93
C ALA A 29 -6.16 12.52 -1.90
N GLU A 30 -6.27 12.05 -3.15
CA GLU A 30 -7.19 12.60 -4.15
C GLU A 30 -8.65 12.44 -3.70
N MET A 31 -9.03 11.26 -3.21
CA MET A 31 -10.38 10.99 -2.70
C MET A 31 -10.74 11.85 -1.49
N ALA A 32 -9.78 12.13 -0.60
CA ALA A 32 -9.99 13.05 0.53
C ALA A 32 -10.22 14.50 0.05
N ALA A 33 -9.50 14.94 -0.98
CA ALA A 33 -9.65 16.28 -1.55
C ALA A 33 -10.99 16.47 -2.29
N ASP A 34 -11.49 15.43 -2.94
CA ASP A 34 -12.74 15.44 -3.71
C ASP A 34 -13.98 15.00 -2.90
N ALA A 35 -13.82 14.70 -1.61
CA ALA A 35 -14.90 14.21 -0.77
C ALA A 35 -16.03 15.22 -0.60
N ALA A 36 -17.28 14.74 -0.66
CA ALA A 36 -18.48 15.59 -0.57
C ALA A 36 -18.84 16.04 0.86
N SER A 37 -18.20 15.45 1.89
CA SER A 37 -18.40 15.81 3.29
C SER A 37 -17.09 15.71 4.07
N ASP A 38 -16.98 16.51 5.13
CA ASP A 38 -15.81 16.53 6.01
C ASP A 38 -15.56 15.15 6.65
N ASP A 39 -16.62 14.47 7.12
CA ASP A 39 -16.51 13.11 7.69
C ASP A 39 -15.92 12.09 6.70
N LEU A 40 -16.27 12.22 5.41
CA LEU A 40 -15.77 11.33 4.37
C LEU A 40 -14.31 11.67 4.03
N ALA A 41 -13.97 12.96 3.98
CA ALA A 41 -12.59 13.41 3.81
C ALA A 41 -11.68 12.89 4.93
N GLU A 42 -12.13 12.98 6.19
CA GLU A 42 -11.40 12.47 7.36
C GLU A 42 -11.23 10.95 7.31
N THR A 43 -12.24 10.22 6.83
CA THR A 43 -12.17 8.76 6.65
C THR A 43 -11.07 8.39 5.64
N PHE A 44 -11.01 9.06 4.48
CA PHE A 44 -9.95 8.82 3.51
C PHE A 44 -8.57 9.23 4.02
N ALA A 45 -8.46 10.35 4.74
CA ALA A 45 -7.20 10.78 5.36
C ALA A 45 -6.70 9.77 6.40
N THR A 46 -7.60 9.27 7.26
CA THR A 46 -7.27 8.23 8.26
C THR A 46 -6.79 6.96 7.58
N HIS A 47 -7.47 6.52 6.52
CA HIS A 47 -7.07 5.32 5.80
C HIS A 47 -5.75 5.51 5.07
N ARG A 48 -5.47 6.71 4.53
CA ARG A 48 -4.17 7.04 3.93
C ARG A 48 -3.03 6.86 4.93
N ASP A 49 -3.20 7.34 6.16
CA ASP A 49 -2.19 7.17 7.21
C ASP A 49 -2.00 5.69 7.59
N GLU A 50 -3.07 4.88 7.54
CA GLU A 50 -2.97 3.43 7.71
C GLU A 50 -2.19 2.78 6.57
N THR A 51 -2.47 3.18 5.33
CA THR A 51 -1.79 2.70 4.12
C THR A 51 -0.32 3.07 4.11
N GLU A 52 0.07 4.29 4.50
CA GLU A 52 1.48 4.66 4.66
C GLU A 52 2.20 3.76 5.67
N ARG A 53 1.54 3.43 6.80
CA ARG A 53 2.09 2.45 7.76
C ARG A 53 2.16 1.03 7.19
N GLN A 54 1.29 0.65 6.25
CA GLN A 54 1.36 -0.64 5.57
C GLN A 54 2.54 -0.69 4.60
N VAL A 55 2.81 0.39 3.87
CA VAL A 55 4.02 0.56 3.05
C VAL A 55 5.28 0.35 3.91
N ASP A 56 5.38 1.03 5.05
CA ASP A 56 6.51 0.85 5.99
C ASP A 56 6.68 -0.60 6.46
N ARG A 57 5.57 -1.31 6.68
CA ARG A 57 5.60 -2.73 7.09
C ARG A 57 6.11 -3.61 5.95
N LEU A 58 5.69 -3.37 4.72
CA LEU A 58 6.15 -4.10 3.55
C LEU A 58 7.66 -3.89 3.34
N GLU A 59 8.17 -2.67 3.53
CA GLU A 59 9.61 -2.36 3.48
C GLU A 59 10.41 -3.14 4.52
N ARG A 60 9.87 -3.30 5.73
CA ARG A 60 10.49 -4.15 6.77
C ARG A 60 10.50 -5.62 6.38
N VAL A 61 9.47 -6.12 5.68
CA VAL A 61 9.45 -7.49 5.16
C VAL A 61 10.50 -7.67 4.08
N PHE A 62 10.64 -6.73 3.13
CA PHE A 62 11.74 -6.78 2.15
C PHE A 62 13.10 -6.83 2.82
N ALA A 63 13.36 -5.93 3.78
CA ALA A 63 14.63 -5.92 4.52
C ALA A 63 14.90 -7.22 5.30
N ALA A 64 13.85 -7.95 5.72
CA ALA A 64 13.99 -9.23 6.39
C ALA A 64 14.24 -10.41 5.43
N LEU A 65 13.90 -10.28 4.14
CA LEU A 65 14.15 -11.30 3.12
C LEU A 65 15.57 -11.25 2.56
N GLY A 66 16.28 -10.12 2.73
CA GLY A 66 17.65 -9.91 2.25
C GLY A 66 17.68 -9.12 0.95
#